data_AF-A0AAU4MV62-F1
#
_entry.id   AF-A0AAU4MV62-F1
#
_cell.length_a   1.000
_cell.length_b   1.000
_cell.length_c   1.000
_cell.angle_alpha   90.00
_cell.angle_beta   90.00
_cell.angle_gamma   90.00
#
_symmetry.space_group_name_H-M   'P 1'
#
loop_
_entity.id
_entity.type
_entity.pdbx_description
1 polymer ?
#
loop_
_entity_poly.entity_id
_entity_poly.type
_entity_poly.pdbx_seq_one_letter_code
_entity_poly.pdbx_strand_id
1 'polypeptide(L)'
;MKTQLVEVGIPVAPRLIERVVMQSEADPVLRTSRGPLYRLTEDTDPHTPVERSWFGVEPETGAVYFVMPDGEAWFANSGVAVWLDVLHCYGSRVTVSELLSEPDGPEEHFSEEEEERAFAELHRLAEELREIDPAAFNGYEGFLWPELLDRWLY
;
A
#
# COMPACT_ATOMS: atom_id res chain seq x y z
N MET A 1 -4.55 -17.39 -6.58
CA MET A 1 -3.79 -16.14 -6.68
C MET A 1 -4.29 -15.02 -5.76
N LYS A 2 -5.45 -14.36 -5.98
CA LYS A 2 -5.95 -13.29 -5.06
C LYS A 2 -5.96 -13.68 -3.58
N THR A 3 -6.45 -14.88 -3.29
CA THR A 3 -6.52 -15.40 -1.92
C THR A 3 -5.14 -15.66 -1.30
N GLN A 4 -4.13 -16.03 -2.09
CA GLN A 4 -2.79 -16.34 -1.59
C GLN A 4 -2.00 -15.08 -1.21
N LEU A 5 -2.19 -13.97 -1.93
CA LEU A 5 -1.60 -12.68 -1.57
C LEU A 5 -2.18 -12.15 -0.26
N VAL A 6 -3.50 -12.32 -0.07
CA VAL A 6 -4.17 -12.03 1.21
C VAL A 6 -3.69 -12.98 2.32
N GLU A 7 -3.46 -14.26 2.04
CA GLU A 7 -2.92 -15.23 3.01
C GLU A 7 -1.50 -14.90 3.48
N VAL A 8 -0.66 -14.29 2.62
CA VAL A 8 0.68 -13.81 3.01
C VAL A 8 0.67 -12.37 3.58
N GLY A 9 -0.51 -11.80 3.82
CA GLY A 9 -0.67 -10.50 4.46
C GLY A 9 -0.45 -9.30 3.53
N ILE A 10 -0.61 -9.47 2.21
CA ILE A 10 -0.55 -8.39 1.23
C ILE A 10 -1.94 -8.15 0.61
N PRO A 11 -2.69 -7.14 1.09
CA PRO A 11 -3.96 -6.73 0.52
C PRO A 11 -3.84 -5.72 -0.62
N VAL A 12 -4.96 -5.62 -1.33
CA VAL A 12 -5.09 -4.98 -2.63
C VAL A 12 -5.93 -3.72 -2.47
N ALA A 13 -5.38 -2.58 -2.89
CA ALA A 13 -6.14 -1.35 -3.09
C ALA A 13 -6.12 -0.98 -4.58
N PRO A 14 -6.94 -0.04 -5.04
CA PRO A 14 -6.76 0.60 -6.34
C PRO A 14 -5.74 1.74 -6.23
N ARG A 15 -4.74 1.73 -7.13
CA ARG A 15 -3.72 2.78 -7.38
C ARG A 15 -2.75 3.07 -6.23
N LEU A 16 -1.45 3.01 -6.55
CA LEU A 16 -0.38 3.36 -5.62
C LEU A 16 -0.36 4.89 -5.46
N ILE A 17 0.04 5.35 -4.29
CA ILE A 17 0.23 6.77 -3.94
C ILE A 17 0.88 7.54 -5.11
N GLU A 18 0.09 8.31 -5.86
CA GLU A 18 0.62 9.06 -7.00
C GLU A 18 1.49 10.24 -6.54
N ARG A 19 1.15 10.83 -5.38
CA ARG A 19 1.89 11.95 -4.80
C ARG A 19 1.79 11.99 -3.28
N VAL A 20 2.93 12.21 -2.62
CA VAL A 20 3.00 12.57 -1.20
C VAL A 20 2.68 14.07 -1.05
N VAL A 21 1.83 14.42 -0.09
CA VAL A 21 1.46 15.80 0.21
C VAL A 21 1.85 16.15 1.63
N MET A 22 2.47 17.31 1.78
CA MET A 22 2.52 18.00 3.08
C MET A 22 1.28 18.86 3.19
N GLN A 23 0.37 18.46 4.08
CA GLN A 23 -0.74 19.32 4.44
C GLN A 23 -0.19 20.63 5.04
N SER A 24 -0.61 21.77 4.50
CA SER A 24 -0.12 23.08 4.91
C SER A 24 -0.93 23.65 6.09
N GLU A 25 -2.15 23.13 6.27
CA GLU A 25 -3.10 23.51 7.29
C GLU A 25 -2.74 22.90 8.64
N ALA A 26 -2.90 23.70 9.72
CA ALA A 26 -2.61 23.28 11.08
C ALA A 26 -3.58 22.23 11.62
N ASP A 27 -4.78 22.12 11.04
CA ASP A 27 -5.83 21.20 11.49
C ASP A 27 -6.03 20.03 10.50
N PRO A 28 -6.29 18.80 10.96
CA PRO A 28 -6.41 17.65 10.06
C PRO A 28 -7.65 17.76 9.16
N VAL A 29 -7.46 17.57 7.85
CA VAL A 29 -8.51 17.81 6.84
C VAL A 29 -9.27 16.55 6.41
N LEU A 30 -8.70 15.36 6.60
CA LEU A 30 -9.38 14.11 6.26
C LEU A 30 -10.34 13.74 7.39
N ARG A 31 -11.64 13.76 7.10
CA ARG A 31 -12.68 13.32 8.03
C ARG A 31 -12.97 11.85 7.78
N THR A 32 -12.73 11.02 8.80
CA THR A 32 -12.92 9.57 8.71
C THR A 32 -13.85 9.07 9.80
N SER A 33 -14.27 7.80 9.70
CA SER A 33 -15.02 7.10 10.74
C SER A 33 -14.29 7.06 12.10
N ARG A 34 -12.96 7.23 12.11
CA ARG A 34 -12.12 7.25 13.32
C ARG A 34 -11.85 8.65 13.88
N GLY A 35 -12.19 9.69 13.12
CA GLY A 35 -11.89 11.07 13.46
C GLY A 35 -11.03 11.76 12.41
N PRO A 36 -10.49 12.95 12.75
CA PRO A 36 -9.73 13.77 11.81
C PRO A 36 -8.29 13.25 11.65
N LEU A 37 -7.84 13.07 10.41
CA LEU A 37 -6.47 12.66 10.06
C LEU A 37 -5.79 13.74 9.19
N TYR A 38 -4.47 13.86 9.31
CA TYR A 38 -3.69 14.69 8.39
C TYR A 38 -3.47 13.92 7.09
N ARG A 39 -3.73 14.55 5.95
CA ARG A 39 -3.52 13.91 4.65
C ARG A 39 -2.02 13.72 4.37
N LEU A 40 -1.64 12.50 3.99
CA LEU A 40 -0.29 12.16 3.55
C LEU A 40 -0.18 12.05 2.03
N THR A 41 -1.27 11.74 1.33
CA THR A 41 -1.24 11.49 -0.11
C THR A 41 -2.34 12.20 -0.86
N GLU A 42 -2.08 12.52 -2.11
CA GLU A 42 -3.04 13.10 -3.04
C GLU A 42 -2.96 12.37 -4.37
N ASP A 43 -4.13 12.10 -4.94
CA ASP A 43 -4.29 11.59 -6.29
C ASP A 43 -4.13 12.76 -7.28
N THR A 44 -3.33 12.57 -8.32
CA THR A 44 -3.03 13.60 -9.31
C THR A 44 -3.99 13.60 -10.50
N ASP A 45 -4.92 12.63 -10.59
CA ASP A 45 -5.92 12.56 -11.65
C ASP A 45 -7.24 13.29 -11.27
N PRO A 46 -7.50 14.48 -11.86
CA PRO A 46 -8.72 15.23 -11.62
C PRO A 46 -9.97 14.60 -12.27
N HIS A 47 -9.82 13.62 -13.18
CA HIS A 47 -10.90 13.08 -13.99
C HIS A 47 -11.56 11.80 -13.46
N THR A 48 -11.06 11.24 -12.35
CA THR A 48 -11.62 10.02 -11.74
C THR A 48 -12.05 10.24 -10.27
N PRO A 49 -13.14 10.99 -9.99
CA PRO A 49 -13.48 11.39 -8.61
C PRO A 49 -14.11 10.30 -7.73
N VAL A 50 -14.55 9.16 -8.29
CA VAL A 50 -15.48 8.24 -7.63
C VAL A 50 -14.77 7.19 -6.74
N GLU A 51 -13.45 7.03 -6.88
CA GLU A 51 -12.68 5.98 -6.18
C GLU A 51 -11.45 6.52 -5.43
N ARG A 52 -11.46 7.81 -5.08
CA ARG A 52 -10.32 8.44 -4.41
C ARG A 52 -10.10 7.88 -3.01
N SER A 53 -8.99 7.20 -2.84
CA SER A 53 -8.52 6.76 -1.53
C SER A 53 -7.29 7.55 -1.12
N TRP A 54 -7.08 7.75 0.19
CA TRP A 54 -5.98 8.57 0.71
C TRP A 54 -5.29 7.88 1.86
N PHE A 55 -4.00 8.10 2.05
CA PHE A 55 -3.36 7.83 3.32
C PHE A 55 -3.47 9.05 4.23
N GLY A 56 -3.82 8.81 5.48
CA GLY A 56 -3.92 9.81 6.52
C GLY A 56 -3.19 9.38 7.79
N VAL A 57 -2.62 10.34 8.51
CA VAL A 57 -1.95 10.10 9.80
C VAL A 57 -2.80 10.63 10.95
N GLU A 58 -2.92 9.80 11.99
CA GLU A 58 -3.60 10.16 13.24
C GLU A 58 -2.71 11.11 14.06
N PRO A 59 -3.23 12.28 14.50
CA PRO A 59 -2.42 13.30 15.18
C PRO A 59 -1.71 12.83 16.44
N GLU A 60 -2.39 12.01 17.25
CA GLU A 60 -1.93 11.65 18.59
C GLU A 60 -0.90 10.52 18.58
N THR A 61 -1.13 9.52 17.73
CA THR A 61 -0.32 8.30 17.70
C THR A 61 0.69 8.28 16.56
N GLY A 62 0.45 9.08 15.52
CA GLY A 62 1.20 8.99 14.27
C GLY A 62 0.84 7.76 13.44
N ALA A 63 -0.15 6.96 13.83
CA ALA A 63 -0.59 5.80 13.07
C ALA A 63 -1.13 6.22 11.70
N VAL A 64 -0.80 5.44 10.68
CA VAL A 64 -1.21 5.70 9.31
C VAL A 64 -2.40 4.82 8.98
N TYR A 65 -3.37 5.42 8.32
CA TYR A 65 -4.60 4.80 7.86
C TYR A 65 -4.79 5.04 6.38
N PHE A 66 -5.41 4.08 5.72
CA PHE A 66 -5.97 4.26 4.39
C PHE A 66 -7.43 4.57 4.48
N VAL A 67 -7.81 5.63 3.79
CA VAL A 67 -9.11 6.24 3.87
C VAL A 67 -9.79 6.00 2.54
N MET A 68 -10.84 5.19 2.59
CA MET A 68 -11.72 4.90 1.47
C MET A 68 -12.53 6.15 1.08
N PRO A 69 -13.10 6.19 -0.14
CA PRO A 69 -13.92 7.31 -0.61
C PRO A 69 -15.13 7.62 0.29
N ASP A 70 -15.65 6.63 0.99
CA ASP A 70 -16.77 6.76 1.94
C ASP A 70 -16.34 7.23 3.34
N GLY A 71 -15.04 7.46 3.56
CA GLY A 71 -14.45 7.89 4.82
C GLY A 71 -14.13 6.76 5.79
N GLU A 72 -14.29 5.50 5.37
CA GLU A 72 -13.82 4.37 6.17
C GLU A 72 -12.28 4.38 6.24
N ALA A 73 -11.74 4.29 7.46
CA ALA A 73 -10.30 4.30 7.69
C ALA A 73 -9.79 2.93 8.13
N TRP A 74 -8.97 2.31 7.29
CA TRP A 74 -8.32 1.02 7.52
C TRP A 74 -6.91 1.25 8.02
N PHE A 75 -6.52 0.54 9.08
CA PHE A 75 -5.19 0.66 9.64
C PHE A 75 -4.15 0.22 8.62
N ALA A 76 -3.22 1.10 8.28
CA ALA A 76 -2.16 0.82 7.32
C ALA A 76 -0.84 0.54 8.02
N ASN A 77 -0.39 1.41 8.92
CA ASN A 77 0.91 1.29 9.62
C ASN A 77 0.85 1.89 11.02
N SER A 78 1.68 1.40 11.93
CA SER A 78 1.72 1.82 13.34
C SER A 78 2.27 3.23 13.56
N GLY A 79 2.97 3.79 12.56
CA GLY A 79 3.55 5.12 12.64
C GLY A 79 3.96 5.68 11.28
N VAL A 80 3.98 7.01 11.13
CA VAL A 80 4.42 7.66 9.89
C VAL A 80 5.88 7.39 9.56
N ALA A 81 6.75 7.26 10.55
CA ALA A 81 8.17 6.93 10.32
C ALA A 81 8.34 5.50 9.79
N VAL A 82 7.70 4.52 10.44
CA VAL A 82 7.75 3.12 9.99
C VAL A 82 7.05 2.94 8.63
N TRP A 83 6.01 3.71 8.35
CA TRP A 83 5.36 3.73 7.04
C TRP A 83 6.31 4.19 5.93
N LEU A 84 7.13 5.21 6.18
CA LEU A 84 8.16 5.65 5.24
C LEU A 84 9.27 4.60 5.06
N ASP A 85 9.67 3.92 6.14
CA ASP A 85 10.66 2.84 6.06
C ASP A 85 10.13 1.63 5.25
N VAL A 86 8.86 1.26 5.46
CA VAL A 86 8.15 0.22 4.67
C VAL A 86 8.11 0.61 3.20
N LEU A 87 7.71 1.85 2.88
CA LEU A 87 7.68 2.38 1.51
C LEU A 87 9.06 2.32 0.84
N HIS A 88 10.10 2.73 1.57
CA HIS A 88 11.46 2.71 1.07
C HIS A 88 11.96 1.29 0.80
N CYS A 89 11.73 0.36 1.75
CA CYS A 89 12.09 -1.05 1.61
C CYS A 89 11.39 -1.67 0.39
N TYR A 90 10.07 -1.48 0.28
CA TYR A 90 9.27 -1.95 -0.85
C TYR A 90 9.80 -1.40 -2.17
N GLY A 91 9.91 -0.07 -2.30
CA GLY A 91 10.37 0.57 -3.53
C GLY A 91 11.76 0.12 -3.93
N SER A 92 12.68 -0.05 -2.96
CA SER A 92 14.03 -0.55 -3.24
C SER A 92 14.04 -2.00 -3.72
N ARG A 93 13.15 -2.85 -3.21
CA ARG A 93 13.07 -4.27 -3.59
C ARG A 93 12.45 -4.45 -4.96
N VAL A 94 11.36 -3.72 -5.23
CA VAL A 94 10.70 -3.72 -6.53
C VAL A 94 11.63 -3.20 -7.61
N THR A 95 12.34 -2.09 -7.37
CA THR A 95 13.25 -1.48 -8.38
C THR A 95 14.40 -2.40 -8.79
N VAL A 96 14.86 -3.29 -7.89
CA VAL A 96 16.01 -4.17 -8.13
C VAL A 96 15.61 -5.55 -8.68
N SER A 97 14.35 -5.94 -8.52
CA SER A 97 13.87 -7.26 -8.94
C SER A 97 13.57 -7.30 -10.44
N GLU A 98 14.12 -8.29 -11.13
CA GLU A 98 13.86 -8.51 -12.56
C GLU A 98 12.38 -8.87 -12.85
N LEU A 99 11.68 -9.45 -11.87
CA LEU A 99 10.29 -9.88 -12.01
C LEU A 99 9.29 -8.81 -11.55
N LEU A 100 9.69 -7.97 -10.59
CA LEU A 100 8.83 -6.96 -9.99
C LEU A 100 9.08 -5.54 -10.54
N SER A 101 10.20 -5.25 -11.20
CA SER A 101 10.57 -3.87 -11.57
C SER A 101 9.73 -3.23 -12.67
N GLU A 102 9.09 -4.02 -13.53
CA GLU A 102 8.35 -3.52 -14.69
C GLU A 102 6.93 -4.11 -14.76
N PRO A 103 6.01 -3.63 -13.92
CA PRO A 103 4.64 -4.14 -13.88
C PRO A 103 3.86 -3.92 -15.18
N ASP A 104 4.11 -2.80 -15.85
CA ASP A 104 3.46 -2.37 -17.10
C ASP A 104 4.25 -2.76 -18.36
N GLY A 105 5.24 -3.64 -18.22
CA GLY A 105 5.94 -4.22 -19.37
C GLY A 105 4.95 -4.91 -20.32
N PRO A 106 5.28 -5.08 -21.62
CA PRO A 106 4.40 -5.77 -22.56
C PRO A 106 3.93 -7.11 -21.96
N GLU A 107 2.67 -7.47 -22.19
CA GLU A 107 1.99 -8.68 -21.67
C GLU A 107 2.72 -9.98 -22.09
N GLU A 108 3.91 -10.20 -21.56
CA GLU A 108 4.60 -11.48 -21.63
C GLU A 108 3.94 -12.35 -20.57
N HIS A 109 3.24 -13.39 -21.03
CA HIS A 109 2.73 -14.43 -20.15
C HIS A 109 3.91 -15.01 -19.39
N PHE A 110 3.92 -14.85 -18.06
CA PHE A 110 4.88 -15.53 -17.22
C PHE A 110 4.72 -17.04 -17.39
N SER A 111 5.84 -17.74 -17.44
CA SER A 111 5.84 -19.19 -17.25
C SER A 111 5.49 -19.53 -15.79
N GLU A 112 4.95 -20.72 -15.54
CA GLU A 112 4.65 -21.20 -14.17
C GLU A 112 5.86 -21.05 -13.22
N GLU A 113 7.08 -21.25 -13.73
CA GLU A 113 8.32 -21.08 -12.96
C GLU A 113 8.61 -19.61 -12.59
N GLU A 114 8.29 -18.66 -13.46
CA GLU A 114 8.43 -17.22 -13.18
C GLU A 114 7.38 -16.76 -12.17
N GLU A 115 6.15 -17.31 -12.24
CA GLU A 115 5.12 -17.04 -11.25
C GLU A 115 5.51 -17.55 -9.85
N GLU A 116 6.05 -18.77 -9.76
CA GLU A 116 6.52 -19.32 -8.49
C GLU A 116 7.67 -18.49 -7.90
N ARG A 117 8.61 -18.05 -8.74
CA ARG A 117 9.72 -17.19 -8.31
C ARG A 117 9.25 -15.83 -7.82
N ALA A 118 8.35 -15.19 -8.55
CA ALA A 118 7.80 -13.91 -8.13
C ALA A 118 7.01 -14.03 -6.83
N PHE A 119 6.25 -15.11 -6.66
CA PHE A 119 5.55 -15.38 -5.40
C PHE A 119 6.53 -15.55 -4.23
N ALA A 120 7.65 -16.25 -4.45
CA ALA A 120 8.70 -16.38 -3.44
C ALA A 120 9.35 -15.03 -3.11
N GLU A 121 9.57 -14.15 -4.11
CA GLU A 121 10.06 -12.80 -3.90
C GLU A 121 9.08 -11.92 -3.11
N LEU A 122 7.79 -11.99 -3.44
CA LEU A 122 6.72 -11.29 -2.71
C LEU A 122 6.60 -11.77 -1.27
N HIS A 123 6.68 -13.08 -1.02
CA HIS A 123 6.67 -13.62 0.34
C HIS A 123 7.88 -13.15 1.14
N ARG A 124 9.08 -13.15 0.54
CA ARG A 124 10.27 -12.64 1.20
C ARG A 124 10.12 -11.15 1.52
N LEU A 125 9.60 -10.37 0.57
CA LEU A 125 9.32 -8.96 0.76
C LEU A 125 8.33 -8.74 1.92
N ALA A 126 7.24 -9.51 1.98
CA ALA A 126 6.27 -9.43 3.07
C ALA A 126 6.92 -9.65 4.45
N GLU A 127 7.79 -10.65 4.58
CA GLU A 127 8.52 -10.89 5.84
C GLU A 127 9.47 -9.72 6.19
N GLU A 128 10.17 -9.15 5.22
CA GLU A 128 11.02 -7.98 5.44
C GLU A 128 10.21 -6.75 5.86
N LEU A 129 9.04 -6.52 5.27
CA LEU A 129 8.14 -5.44 5.67
C LEU A 129 7.55 -5.67 7.07
N ARG A 130 7.26 -6.94 7.42
CA ARG A 130 6.78 -7.33 8.73
C ARG A 130 7.81 -7.11 9.83
N GLU A 131 9.10 -7.27 9.54
CA GLU A 131 10.17 -6.92 10.47
C GLU A 131 10.18 -5.42 10.81
N ILE A 132 9.81 -4.57 9.84
CA ILE A 132 9.74 -3.11 10.01
C ILE A 132 8.51 -2.70 10.83
N ASP A 133 7.33 -3.20 10.46
CA ASP A 133 6.09 -2.92 11.18
C ASP A 133 5.27 -4.20 11.45
N PRO A 134 5.56 -4.93 12.54
CA PRO A 134 4.84 -6.16 12.87
C PRO A 134 3.35 -5.94 13.13
N ALA A 135 2.96 -4.75 13.61
CA ALA A 135 1.57 -4.43 13.95
C ALA A 135 0.68 -4.40 12.71
N ALA A 136 1.24 -3.96 11.59
CA ALA A 136 0.62 -3.98 10.28
C ALA A 136 0.26 -5.39 9.78
N PHE A 137 0.96 -6.42 10.26
CA PHE A 137 0.76 -7.82 9.87
C PHE A 137 0.00 -8.65 10.92
N ASN A 138 -0.40 -8.07 12.06
CA ASN A 138 -0.99 -8.81 13.16
C ASN A 138 -2.53 -8.68 13.21
N GLY A 139 -3.24 -9.50 12.43
CA GLY A 139 -4.68 -9.71 12.56
C GLY A 139 -5.58 -8.65 11.90
N TYR A 140 -5.07 -7.94 10.89
CA TYR A 140 -5.82 -6.90 10.18
C TYR A 140 -5.91 -7.20 8.68
N GLU A 141 -7.05 -6.85 8.07
CA GLU A 141 -7.43 -7.23 6.71
C GLU A 141 -6.93 -6.25 5.61
N GLY A 142 -6.06 -5.27 5.91
CA GLY A 142 -5.78 -4.16 4.98
C GLY A 142 -4.38 -3.50 5.05
N PHE A 143 -3.31 -4.21 4.70
CA PHE A 143 -2.09 -3.62 4.12
C PHE A 143 -2.37 -3.17 2.66
N LEU A 144 -1.67 -2.19 2.09
CA LEU A 144 -2.13 -1.57 0.83
C LEU A 144 -0.99 -1.35 -0.14
N TRP A 145 -0.80 -2.25 -1.11
CA TRP A 145 0.21 -2.04 -2.16
C TRP A 145 -0.32 -2.51 -3.55
N PRO A 146 -1.09 -1.65 -4.25
CA PRO A 146 -1.95 -1.98 -5.41
C PRO A 146 -1.32 -2.53 -6.69
N GLU A 147 -0.50 -1.72 -7.36
CA GLU A 147 -0.39 -1.80 -8.83
C GLU A 147 0.41 -3.01 -9.30
N LEU A 148 1.37 -3.44 -8.49
CA LEU A 148 2.19 -4.60 -8.80
C LEU A 148 1.43 -5.92 -8.63
N LEU A 149 0.45 -5.95 -7.73
CA LEU A 149 -0.26 -7.18 -7.38
C LEU A 149 -1.35 -7.50 -8.40
N ASP A 150 -2.02 -6.51 -8.98
CA ASP A 150 -3.20 -6.70 -9.84
C ASP A 150 -2.94 -7.60 -11.07
N ARG A 151 -1.69 -7.67 -11.56
CA ARG A 151 -1.26 -8.59 -12.64
C ARG A 151 -1.08 -10.04 -12.18
N TRP A 152 -0.70 -10.29 -10.93
CA TRP A 152 -0.63 -11.65 -10.33
C TRP A 152 -2.03 -12.19 -9.97
N LEU A 153 -3.09 -11.54 -10.41
CA LEU A 153 -4.47 -11.87 -10.04
C LEU A 153 -5.34 -12.29 -11.22
N TYR A 154 -4.80 -12.27 -12.44
CA TYR A 154 -5.41 -12.71 -13.70
C TYR A 154 -4.56 -13.79 -14.36
#